data_AF-A0A8I1PW46-F1
#
_entry.id   AF-A0A8I1PW46-F1
#
_cell.length_a   1.000
_cell.length_b   1.000
_cell.length_c   1.000
_cell.angle_alpha   90.00
_cell.angle_beta   90.00
_cell.angle_gamma   90.00
#
_symmetry.space_group_name_H-M   'P 1'
#
loop_
_entity.id
_entity.type
_entity.pdbx_description
1 polymer ?
#
loop_
_entity_poly.entity_id
_entity_poly.type
_entity_poly.pdbx_seq_one_letter_code
_entity_poly.pdbx_strand_id
1 'polypeptide(L)'
;MSEESVNPLEEVTESLLRDGGVAEALIPRIDVVFDVTEQPLPVLTLEEGWDPSTAGDLEIVRDAVRRGVGLQCEPVREFDFAWLDDALPYLRYLHCAGDQRAYLNLEAIAEMESLISLTAPPVDHDIDLTGSRELRWLSVTGNGMLSAARAPKLQTLWLDTSEVPWGTVFSPSVRWASLILRTLRNVEFAAMTSLERLTLKVAKEVDLRVVSSLSRLS
;
A
#
# COMPACT_ATOMS: atom_id res chain seq x y z
N MET A 1 9.13 40.14 7.75
CA MET A 1 9.46 39.25 6.62
C MET A 1 10.14 38.05 7.24
N SER A 2 9.37 37.02 7.51
CA SER A 2 9.88 35.74 8.01
C SER A 2 10.47 35.01 6.82
N GLU A 3 11.78 34.77 6.84
CA GLU A 3 12.41 33.78 5.95
C GLU A 3 11.81 32.42 6.33
N GLU A 4 10.98 31.86 5.46
CA GLU A 4 10.65 30.43 5.52
C GLU A 4 11.96 29.68 5.30
N SER A 5 12.49 29.09 6.37
CA SER A 5 13.61 28.18 6.27
C SER A 5 13.14 26.95 5.50
N VAL A 6 13.40 26.91 4.20
CA VAL A 6 13.11 25.73 3.36
C VAL A 6 13.89 24.54 3.92
N ASN A 7 13.22 23.41 4.09
CA ASN A 7 13.85 22.21 4.63
C ASN A 7 14.87 21.68 3.61
N PRO A 8 16.15 21.43 3.98
CA PRO A 8 17.16 20.90 3.05
C PRO A 8 16.77 19.58 2.38
N LEU A 9 15.89 18.79 3.02
CA LEU A 9 15.33 17.56 2.44
C LEU A 9 14.34 17.85 1.30
N GLU A 10 13.58 18.94 1.39
CA GLU A 10 12.64 19.38 0.35
C GLU A 10 13.41 19.85 -0.89
N GLU A 11 14.44 20.70 -0.74
CA GLU A 11 15.25 21.17 -1.87
C GLU A 11 15.94 20.04 -2.64
N VAL A 12 16.51 19.06 -1.92
CA VAL A 12 17.15 17.90 -2.54
C VAL A 12 16.12 17.04 -3.27
N THR A 13 14.93 16.88 -2.70
CA THR A 13 13.84 16.13 -3.34
C THR A 13 13.37 16.81 -4.62
N GLU A 14 13.10 18.11 -4.58
CA GLU A 14 12.67 18.84 -5.76
C GLU A 14 13.70 18.78 -6.89
N SER A 15 15.00 18.92 -6.56
CA SER A 15 16.06 18.78 -7.56
C SER A 15 16.06 17.39 -8.20
N LEU A 16 15.90 16.33 -7.38
CA LEU A 16 15.83 14.96 -7.88
C LEU A 16 14.60 14.71 -8.75
N LEU A 17 13.45 15.31 -8.42
CA LEU A 17 12.24 15.23 -9.22
C LEU A 17 12.43 15.95 -10.57
N ARG A 18 13.04 17.13 -10.58
CA ARG A 18 13.36 17.89 -11.80
C ARG A 18 14.36 17.15 -12.69
N ASP A 19 15.46 16.65 -12.11
CA ASP A 19 16.47 15.86 -12.82
C ASP A 19 15.87 14.54 -13.34
N GLY A 20 14.93 13.98 -12.58
CA GLY A 20 14.11 12.84 -12.96
C GLY A 20 13.07 13.13 -14.03
N GLY A 21 12.92 14.38 -14.48
CA GLY A 21 12.00 14.80 -15.54
C GLY A 21 10.53 14.83 -15.13
N VAL A 22 10.23 14.97 -13.84
CA VAL A 22 8.87 15.19 -13.34
C VAL A 22 8.42 16.61 -13.69
N ALA A 23 7.17 16.77 -14.12
CA ALA A 23 6.64 18.08 -14.51
C ALA A 23 6.58 19.05 -13.32
N GLU A 24 7.01 20.31 -13.53
CA GLU A 24 7.03 21.36 -12.49
C GLU A 24 5.69 21.57 -11.79
N ALA A 25 4.58 21.38 -12.52
CA ALA A 25 3.23 21.52 -11.97
C ALA A 25 2.88 20.46 -10.90
N LEU A 26 3.57 19.31 -10.89
CA LEU A 26 3.34 18.24 -9.91
C LEU A 26 4.22 18.35 -8.66
N ILE A 27 5.37 19.03 -8.74
CA ILE A 27 6.35 19.08 -7.65
C ILE A 27 5.73 19.55 -6.33
N PRO A 28 4.90 20.60 -6.28
CA PRO A 28 4.27 21.05 -5.03
C PRO A 28 3.30 20.04 -4.40
N ARG A 29 2.93 18.98 -5.14
CA ARG A 29 1.97 17.95 -4.75
C ARG A 29 2.64 16.60 -4.45
N ILE A 30 3.98 16.56 -4.50
CA ILE A 30 4.76 15.35 -4.25
C ILE A 30 5.39 15.44 -2.88
N ASP A 31 4.95 14.54 -2.00
CA ASP A 31 5.58 14.33 -0.70
C ASP A 31 6.58 13.18 -0.76
N VAL A 32 7.60 13.22 0.11
CA VAL A 32 8.51 12.08 0.31
C VAL A 32 8.04 11.27 1.50
N VAL A 33 7.58 10.06 1.22
CA VAL A 33 7.24 9.08 2.24
C VAL A 33 8.37 8.07 2.36
N PHE A 34 8.72 7.69 3.58
CA PHE A 34 9.67 6.61 3.83
C PHE A 34 8.94 5.27 3.84
N ASP A 35 9.36 4.33 2.99
CA ASP A 35 9.01 2.91 3.11
C ASP A 35 9.62 2.31 4.40
N VAL A 36 9.18 1.12 4.80
CA VAL A 36 9.77 0.24 5.84
C VAL A 36 11.28 0.06 5.66
N THR A 37 11.76 0.19 4.42
CA THR A 37 13.19 0.13 4.10
C THR A 37 13.93 1.47 4.23
N GLU A 38 13.29 2.49 4.81
CA GLU A 38 13.78 3.87 4.94
C GLU A 38 14.21 4.48 3.60
N GLN A 39 13.71 3.92 2.50
CA GLN A 39 13.92 4.48 1.17
C GLN A 39 12.87 5.55 0.91
N PRO A 40 13.28 6.77 0.53
CA PRO A 40 12.35 7.80 0.13
C PRO A 40 11.63 7.37 -1.15
N LEU A 41 10.30 7.43 -1.11
CA LEU A 41 9.45 7.27 -2.29
C LEU A 41 8.74 8.60 -2.51
N PRO A 42 8.91 9.24 -3.69
CA PRO A 42 8.08 10.37 -4.05
C PRO A 42 6.65 9.88 -4.26
N VAL A 43 5.68 10.54 -3.64
CA VAL A 43 4.26 10.19 -3.71
C VAL A 43 3.49 11.41 -4.17
N LEU A 44 2.77 11.26 -5.29
CA LEU A 44 1.86 12.28 -5.78
C LEU A 44 0.50 12.13 -5.10
N THR A 45 0.04 13.19 -4.46
CA THR A 45 -1.31 13.26 -3.89
C THR A 45 -2.31 13.81 -4.91
N LEU A 46 -3.32 13.00 -5.23
CA LEU A 46 -4.45 13.42 -6.04
C LEU A 46 -5.49 14.08 -5.13
N GLU A 47 -5.41 15.42 -5.03
CA GLU A 47 -6.25 16.24 -4.15
C GLU A 47 -7.74 16.18 -4.49
N GLU A 48 -8.55 16.61 -3.53
CA GLU A 48 -9.99 16.84 -3.69
C GLU A 48 -10.28 17.70 -4.93
N GLY A 49 -11.11 17.18 -5.84
CA GLY A 49 -11.50 17.87 -7.06
C GLY A 49 -10.59 17.62 -8.28
N TRP A 50 -9.52 16.83 -8.15
CA TRP A 50 -8.69 16.44 -9.30
C TRP A 50 -9.52 15.76 -10.39
N ASP A 51 -9.32 16.18 -11.65
CA ASP A 51 -10.08 15.70 -12.80
C ASP A 51 -9.20 15.13 -13.92
N PRO A 52 -9.29 13.85 -14.29
CA PRO A 52 -8.56 13.29 -15.42
C PRO A 52 -9.17 13.70 -16.77
N SER A 53 -10.35 14.34 -16.79
CA SER A 53 -10.99 14.78 -18.03
C SER A 53 -10.19 15.88 -18.75
N THR A 54 -9.30 16.59 -18.04
CA THR A 54 -8.25 17.41 -18.63
C THR A 54 -7.13 16.48 -19.10
N ALA A 55 -7.17 16.07 -20.37
CA ALA A 55 -6.21 15.11 -20.96
C ALA A 55 -4.73 15.44 -20.71
N GLY A 56 -4.38 16.72 -20.53
CA GLY A 56 -3.02 17.13 -20.17
C GLY A 56 -2.59 16.69 -18.76
N ASP A 57 -3.50 16.71 -17.79
CA ASP A 57 -3.18 16.37 -16.40
C ASP A 57 -3.03 14.85 -16.23
N LEU A 58 -3.84 14.05 -16.93
CA LEU A 58 -3.75 12.59 -16.86
C LEU A 58 -2.43 12.06 -17.43
N GLU A 59 -1.98 12.54 -18.59
CA GLU A 59 -0.70 12.12 -19.17
C GLU A 59 0.49 12.53 -18.29
N ILE A 60 0.42 13.70 -17.65
CA ILE A 60 1.44 14.14 -16.67
C ILE A 60 1.49 13.19 -15.46
N VAL A 61 0.34 12.73 -14.97
CA VAL A 61 0.27 11.73 -13.89
C VAL A 61 0.85 10.39 -14.34
N ARG A 62 0.47 9.90 -15.53
CA ARG A 62 1.01 8.66 -16.11
C ARG A 62 2.54 8.71 -16.23
N ASP A 63 3.08 9.82 -16.75
CA ASP A 63 4.52 10.02 -16.88
C ASP A 63 5.25 10.04 -15.53
N ALA A 64 4.66 10.65 -14.50
CA ALA A 64 5.21 10.61 -13.15
C ALA A 64 5.25 9.17 -12.60
N VAL A 65 4.17 8.41 -12.78
CA VAL A 65 4.11 6.99 -12.37
C VAL A 65 5.13 6.14 -13.11
N ARG A 66 5.28 6.32 -14.43
CA ARG A 66 6.31 5.63 -15.23
C ARG A 66 7.74 5.92 -14.73
N ARG A 67 7.95 7.07 -14.08
CA ARG A 67 9.22 7.46 -13.43
C ARG A 67 9.36 6.95 -11.99
N GLY A 68 8.38 6.19 -11.50
CA GLY A 68 8.41 5.55 -10.19
C GLY A 68 7.81 6.41 -9.06
N VAL A 69 7.09 7.48 -9.39
CA VAL A 69 6.31 8.26 -8.41
C VAL A 69 5.11 7.42 -7.98
N GLY A 70 4.92 7.29 -6.67
CA GLY A 70 3.76 6.64 -6.06
C GLY A 70 2.50 7.49 -6.18
N LEU A 71 1.36 6.88 -5.90
CA LEU A 71 0.06 7.56 -5.90
C LEU A 71 -0.59 7.44 -4.53
N GLN A 72 -1.06 8.60 -4.03
CA GLN A 72 -2.02 8.68 -2.94
C GLN A 72 -3.34 9.20 -3.49
N CYS A 73 -4.33 8.34 -3.47
CA CYS A 73 -5.68 8.59 -3.91
C CYS A 73 -6.55 8.88 -2.69
N GLU A 74 -7.01 10.12 -2.59
CA GLU A 74 -8.05 10.54 -1.63
C GLU A 74 -9.29 11.04 -2.39
N PRO A 75 -9.97 10.14 -3.12
CA PRO A 75 -11.01 10.52 -4.06
C PRO A 75 -12.24 11.10 -3.37
N VAL A 76 -12.64 12.30 -3.79
CA VAL A 76 -13.98 12.85 -3.54
C VAL A 76 -14.98 12.43 -4.63
N ARG A 77 -14.47 11.85 -5.72
CA ARG A 77 -15.21 11.27 -6.86
C ARG A 77 -14.51 10.02 -7.36
N GLU A 78 -15.20 9.19 -8.13
CA GLU A 78 -14.67 7.92 -8.65
C GLU A 78 -13.30 8.09 -9.32
N PHE A 79 -12.35 7.24 -8.93
CA PHE A 79 -11.03 7.09 -9.53
C PHE A 79 -10.97 5.76 -10.30
N ASP A 80 -10.71 5.81 -11.60
CA ASP A 80 -10.62 4.61 -12.43
C ASP A 80 -9.16 4.22 -12.67
N PHE A 81 -8.75 3.04 -12.22
CA PHE A 81 -7.40 2.53 -12.46
C PHE A 81 -7.10 2.27 -13.94
N ALA A 82 -8.12 2.08 -14.78
CA ALA A 82 -7.94 2.00 -16.24
C ALA A 82 -7.36 3.31 -16.82
N TRP A 83 -7.46 4.42 -16.09
CA TRP A 83 -6.80 5.66 -16.49
C TRP A 83 -5.28 5.58 -16.37
N LEU A 84 -4.69 4.67 -15.60
CA LEU A 84 -3.23 4.55 -15.54
C LEU A 84 -2.67 3.70 -16.69
N ASP A 85 -3.49 2.82 -17.29
CA ASP A 85 -3.14 2.05 -18.49
C ASP A 85 -1.74 1.41 -18.40
N ASP A 86 -0.86 1.67 -19.36
CA ASP A 86 0.51 1.16 -19.41
C ASP A 86 1.45 1.67 -18.29
N ALA A 87 1.01 2.62 -17.47
CA ALA A 87 1.76 3.09 -16.31
C ALA A 87 1.59 2.17 -15.08
N LEU A 88 0.55 1.34 -15.02
CA LEU A 88 0.26 0.45 -13.88
C LEU A 88 1.47 -0.40 -13.41
N PRO A 89 2.23 -1.06 -14.31
CA PRO A 89 3.34 -1.93 -13.90
C PRO A 89 4.49 -1.20 -13.21
N TYR A 90 4.58 0.13 -13.37
CA TYR A 90 5.64 0.98 -12.80
C TYR A 90 5.29 1.53 -11.41
N LEU A 91 4.04 1.39 -10.97
CA LEU A 91 3.59 1.95 -9.70
C LEU A 91 4.26 1.22 -8.53
N ARG A 92 4.99 1.96 -7.68
CA ARG A 92 5.74 1.42 -6.54
C ARG A 92 5.06 1.64 -5.19
N TYR A 93 4.21 2.65 -5.10
CA TYR A 93 3.46 2.98 -3.89
C TYR A 93 2.02 3.33 -4.29
N LEU A 94 1.06 2.70 -3.62
CA LEU A 94 -0.35 2.99 -3.77
C LEU A 94 -0.98 3.13 -2.39
N HIS A 95 -1.59 4.28 -2.15
CA HIS A 95 -2.47 4.51 -1.01
C HIS A 95 -3.86 4.86 -1.54
N CYS A 96 -4.85 4.04 -1.20
CA CYS A 96 -6.24 4.28 -1.48
C CYS A 96 -7.01 4.42 -0.16
N ALA A 97 -7.44 5.64 0.15
CA ALA A 97 -8.24 5.94 1.34
C ALA A 97 -9.75 5.85 1.06
N GLY A 98 -10.56 5.57 2.09
CA GLY A 98 -12.02 5.66 2.00
C GLY A 98 -12.73 4.39 1.52
N ASP A 99 -13.88 4.58 0.86
CA ASP A 99 -14.80 3.51 0.42
C ASP A 99 -14.36 2.94 -0.94
N GLN A 100 -14.38 1.60 -1.09
CA GLN A 100 -14.12 0.91 -2.38
C GLN A 100 -14.96 1.44 -3.55
N ARG A 101 -16.16 1.97 -3.30
CA ARG A 101 -17.04 2.52 -4.36
C ARG A 101 -16.45 3.73 -5.05
N ALA A 102 -15.47 4.39 -4.43
CA ALA A 102 -14.73 5.48 -5.05
C ALA A 102 -13.66 4.99 -6.04
N TYR A 103 -13.49 3.68 -6.22
CA TYR A 103 -12.45 3.09 -7.06
C TYR A 103 -13.06 2.14 -8.10
N LEU A 104 -12.86 2.48 -9.39
CA LEU A 104 -13.29 1.68 -10.52
C LEU A 104 -12.11 0.87 -11.08
N ASN A 105 -12.41 -0.33 -11.59
CA ASN A 105 -11.41 -1.27 -12.13
C ASN A 105 -10.26 -1.56 -11.14
N LEU A 106 -10.59 -1.69 -9.85
CA LEU A 106 -9.63 -1.92 -8.76
C LEU A 106 -8.80 -3.20 -8.95
N GLU A 107 -9.31 -4.15 -9.73
CA GLU A 107 -8.64 -5.40 -10.11
C GLU A 107 -7.31 -5.15 -10.85
N ALA A 108 -7.14 -3.97 -11.47
CA ALA A 108 -5.91 -3.54 -12.11
C ALA A 108 -4.71 -3.46 -11.15
N ILE A 109 -4.93 -3.44 -9.83
CA ILE A 109 -3.84 -3.54 -8.83
C ILE A 109 -3.03 -4.84 -9.01
N ALA A 110 -3.65 -5.90 -9.52
CA ALA A 110 -2.94 -7.15 -9.83
C ALA A 110 -1.86 -7.01 -10.90
N GLU A 111 -1.93 -5.96 -11.73
CA GLU A 111 -0.96 -5.67 -12.80
C GLU A 111 0.25 -4.85 -12.31
N MET A 112 0.22 -4.37 -11.05
CA MET A 112 1.27 -3.54 -10.45
C MET A 112 2.43 -4.39 -9.94
N GLU A 113 3.21 -4.99 -10.85
CA GLU A 113 4.30 -5.91 -10.50
C GLU A 113 5.41 -5.27 -9.65
N SER A 114 5.61 -3.94 -9.81
CA SER A 114 6.64 -3.17 -9.09
C SER A 114 6.18 -2.65 -7.73
N LEU A 115 4.97 -2.99 -7.28
CA LEU A 115 4.39 -2.43 -6.06
C LEU A 115 5.18 -2.85 -4.82
N ILE A 116 5.67 -1.87 -4.07
CA ILE A 116 6.43 -2.02 -2.81
C ILE A 116 5.54 -1.78 -1.60
N SER A 117 4.62 -0.80 -1.70
CA SER A 117 3.71 -0.44 -0.63
C SER A 117 2.29 -0.35 -1.14
N LEU A 118 1.39 -1.06 -0.45
CA LEU A 118 -0.05 -1.04 -0.72
C LEU A 118 -0.82 -0.70 0.56
N THR A 119 -1.60 0.37 0.50
CA THR A 119 -2.74 0.59 1.39
C THR A 119 -3.99 0.59 0.54
N ALA A 120 -4.87 -0.39 0.75
CA ALA A 120 -6.07 -0.59 -0.06
C ALA A 120 -7.36 -0.34 0.75
N PRO A 121 -8.46 0.07 0.08
CA PRO A 121 -9.75 0.17 0.73
C PRO A 121 -10.29 -1.24 1.05
N PRO A 122 -11.35 -1.37 1.86
CA PRO A 122 -12.00 -2.65 2.09
C PRO A 122 -12.63 -3.18 0.79
N VAL A 123 -12.26 -4.39 0.37
CA VAL A 123 -12.79 -5.01 -0.86
C VAL A 123 -13.64 -6.24 -0.55
N ASP A 124 -14.84 -6.28 -1.11
CA ASP A 124 -15.84 -7.33 -0.86
C ASP A 124 -15.68 -8.59 -1.74
N HIS A 125 -14.77 -8.56 -2.70
CA HIS A 125 -14.47 -9.66 -3.62
C HIS A 125 -12.96 -9.94 -3.66
N ASP A 126 -12.58 -11.13 -4.13
CA ASP A 126 -11.19 -11.54 -4.17
C ASP A 126 -10.45 -10.91 -5.36
N ILE A 127 -9.33 -10.24 -5.08
CA ILE A 127 -8.34 -9.76 -6.04
C ILE A 127 -7.05 -10.53 -5.77
N ASP A 128 -6.58 -11.27 -6.78
CA ASP A 128 -5.37 -12.08 -6.66
C ASP A 128 -4.11 -11.23 -6.83
N LEU A 129 -3.40 -11.03 -5.72
CA LEU A 129 -2.16 -10.28 -5.63
C LEU A 129 -0.96 -11.20 -5.34
N THR A 130 -1.06 -12.50 -5.68
CA THR A 130 0.08 -13.43 -5.58
C THR A 130 1.25 -13.03 -6.49
N GLY A 131 1.01 -12.20 -7.51
CA GLY A 131 2.02 -11.61 -8.39
C GLY A 131 2.87 -10.52 -7.76
N SER A 132 2.50 -9.94 -6.61
CA SER A 132 3.17 -8.79 -5.99
C SER A 132 4.51 -9.15 -5.32
N ARG A 133 5.52 -9.43 -6.14
CA ARG A 133 6.84 -9.94 -5.70
C ARG A 133 7.71 -8.92 -4.98
N GLU A 134 7.50 -7.64 -5.27
CA GLU A 134 8.27 -6.53 -4.69
C GLU A 134 7.64 -5.96 -3.41
N LEU A 135 6.44 -6.42 -3.04
CA LEU A 135 5.66 -5.86 -1.95
C LEU A 135 6.35 -6.09 -0.59
N ARG A 136 6.51 -5.01 0.17
CA ARG A 136 7.17 -4.94 1.49
C ARG A 136 6.24 -4.42 2.58
N TRP A 137 5.31 -3.53 2.23
CA TRP A 137 4.27 -3.01 3.12
C TRP A 137 2.89 -3.33 2.59
N LEU A 138 2.05 -3.90 3.45
CA LEU A 138 0.66 -4.18 3.15
C LEU A 138 -0.24 -3.67 4.27
N SER A 139 -1.22 -2.85 3.92
CA SER A 139 -2.33 -2.46 4.77
C SER A 139 -3.64 -2.75 4.05
N VAL A 140 -4.40 -3.72 4.56
CA VAL A 140 -5.67 -4.14 3.96
C VAL A 140 -6.76 -4.29 5.02
N THR A 141 -7.99 -3.98 4.60
CA THR A 141 -9.20 -4.23 5.37
C THR A 141 -10.05 -5.28 4.65
N GLY A 142 -10.62 -6.24 5.39
CA GLY A 142 -11.34 -7.38 4.84
C GLY A 142 -10.42 -8.46 4.26
N ASN A 143 -11.01 -9.36 3.47
CA ASN A 143 -10.33 -10.54 2.94
C ASN A 143 -10.01 -10.45 1.44
N GLY A 144 -10.59 -9.49 0.71
CA GLY A 144 -10.52 -9.45 -0.76
C GLY A 144 -9.10 -9.39 -1.32
N MET A 145 -8.16 -8.75 -0.62
CA MET A 145 -6.75 -8.64 -1.06
C MET A 145 -5.77 -9.43 -0.18
N LEU A 146 -6.27 -10.40 0.60
CA LEU A 146 -5.44 -11.14 1.56
C LEU A 146 -4.36 -12.02 0.90
N SER A 147 -4.51 -12.32 -0.39
CA SER A 147 -3.51 -12.98 -1.23
C SER A 147 -2.14 -12.28 -1.18
N ALA A 148 -2.12 -10.94 -1.10
CA ALA A 148 -0.90 -10.13 -0.99
C ALA A 148 -0.08 -10.42 0.29
N ALA A 149 -0.71 -10.94 1.34
CA ALA A 149 -0.03 -11.25 2.60
C ALA A 149 1.01 -12.38 2.47
N ARG A 150 0.98 -13.09 1.33
CA ARG A 150 1.96 -14.13 0.92
C ARG A 150 3.19 -13.57 0.22
N ALA A 151 3.24 -12.26 -0.07
CA ALA A 151 4.31 -11.67 -0.86
C ALA A 151 5.70 -11.99 -0.25
N PRO A 152 6.66 -12.49 -1.06
CA PRO A 152 7.89 -13.08 -0.55
C PRO A 152 8.81 -12.07 0.14
N LYS A 153 8.64 -10.77 -0.14
CA LYS A 153 9.41 -9.68 0.45
C LYS A 153 8.62 -8.89 1.50
N LEU A 154 7.42 -9.35 1.88
CA LEU A 154 6.56 -8.63 2.81
C LEU A 154 7.24 -8.52 4.19
N GLN A 155 7.44 -7.31 4.66
CA GLN A 155 8.09 -7.00 5.95
C GLN A 155 7.09 -6.49 6.97
N THR A 156 6.10 -5.72 6.53
CA THR A 156 5.06 -5.18 7.40
C THR A 156 3.68 -5.53 6.91
N LEU A 157 2.88 -6.07 7.83
CA LEU A 157 1.50 -6.47 7.61
C LEU A 157 0.59 -5.71 8.58
N TRP A 158 -0.32 -4.92 8.06
CA TRP A 158 -1.48 -4.41 8.76
C TRP A 158 -2.74 -5.06 8.18
N LEU A 159 -3.45 -5.81 9.02
CA LEU A 159 -4.64 -6.53 8.62
C LEU A 159 -5.78 -6.18 9.58
N ASP A 160 -6.87 -5.64 9.03
CA ASP A 160 -8.15 -5.49 9.74
C ASP A 160 -9.21 -6.36 9.06
N THR A 161 -9.60 -7.47 9.68
CA THR A 161 -10.62 -8.36 9.11
C THR A 161 -11.45 -9.04 10.19
N SER A 162 -12.61 -9.58 9.83
CA SER A 162 -13.43 -10.33 10.78
C SER A 162 -12.72 -11.62 11.22
N GLU A 163 -12.13 -12.35 10.28
CA GLU A 163 -11.38 -13.58 10.54
C GLU A 163 -10.43 -13.89 9.38
N VAL A 164 -9.37 -14.65 9.66
CA VAL A 164 -8.44 -15.14 8.64
C VAL A 164 -8.99 -16.45 8.06
N PRO A 165 -9.16 -16.55 6.72
CA PRO A 165 -9.59 -17.78 6.05
C PRO A 165 -8.65 -18.95 6.33
N TRP A 166 -9.21 -20.16 6.40
CA TRP A 166 -8.42 -21.38 6.57
C TRP A 166 -7.45 -21.58 5.41
N GLY A 167 -6.21 -21.99 5.70
CA GLY A 167 -5.15 -22.16 4.70
C GLY A 167 -4.50 -20.86 4.22
N THR A 168 -4.79 -19.73 4.87
CA THR A 168 -4.01 -18.48 4.67
C THR A 168 -2.60 -18.68 5.20
N VAL A 169 -1.62 -18.45 4.34
CA VAL A 169 -0.20 -18.48 4.69
C VAL A 169 0.31 -17.05 4.68
N PHE A 170 0.90 -16.61 5.79
CA PHE A 170 1.58 -15.33 5.86
C PHE A 170 3.03 -15.47 5.41
N SER A 171 3.59 -14.42 4.83
CA SER A 171 4.98 -14.42 4.38
C SER A 171 5.96 -14.66 5.54
N PRO A 172 6.98 -15.52 5.38
CA PRO A 172 7.97 -15.78 6.41
C PRO A 172 8.85 -14.58 6.74
N SER A 173 8.90 -13.60 5.83
CA SER A 173 9.69 -12.37 5.96
C SER A 173 8.99 -11.26 6.76
N VAL A 174 7.74 -11.46 7.19
CA VAL A 174 7.02 -10.46 8.00
C VAL A 174 7.78 -10.25 9.31
N ARG A 175 8.23 -9.01 9.53
CA ARG A 175 8.90 -8.55 10.74
C ARG A 175 7.93 -7.88 11.68
N TRP A 176 7.01 -7.08 11.15
CA TRP A 176 6.02 -6.36 11.95
C TRP A 176 4.61 -6.71 11.49
N ALA A 177 3.78 -7.16 12.43
CA ALA A 177 2.38 -7.49 12.16
C ALA A 177 1.45 -6.76 13.14
N SER A 178 0.42 -6.11 12.60
CA SER A 178 -0.73 -5.60 13.34
C SER A 178 -1.97 -6.31 12.85
N LEU A 179 -2.54 -7.20 13.67
CA LEU A 179 -3.73 -7.97 13.32
C LEU A 179 -4.91 -7.49 14.19
N ILE A 180 -5.86 -6.85 13.54
CA ILE A 180 -7.12 -6.41 14.12
C ILE A 180 -8.18 -7.40 13.63
N LEU A 181 -8.65 -8.24 14.56
CA LEU A 181 -9.53 -9.36 14.24
C LEU A 181 -10.80 -9.34 15.09
N ARG A 182 -11.94 -9.68 14.51
CA ARG A 182 -13.11 -10.00 15.34
C ARG A 182 -12.89 -11.34 16.07
N THR A 183 -12.36 -12.31 15.34
CA THR A 183 -12.08 -13.66 15.84
C THR A 183 -10.66 -14.09 15.47
N LEU A 184 -9.86 -14.49 16.46
CA LEU A 184 -8.51 -15.03 16.25
C LEU A 184 -8.57 -16.55 16.01
N ARG A 185 -8.60 -16.94 14.73
CA ARG A 185 -8.59 -18.33 14.24
C ARG A 185 -7.72 -18.43 12.99
N ASN A 186 -7.23 -19.63 12.69
CA ASN A 186 -6.49 -19.99 11.48
C ASN A 186 -5.18 -19.21 11.22
N VAL A 187 -4.68 -18.44 12.18
CA VAL A 187 -3.39 -17.75 12.05
C VAL A 187 -2.27 -18.69 12.48
N GLU A 188 -1.35 -18.97 11.55
CA GLU A 188 -0.15 -19.75 11.81
C GLU A 188 1.05 -18.83 12.06
N PHE A 189 1.19 -18.31 13.29
CA PHE A 189 2.29 -17.41 13.62
C PHE A 189 3.68 -18.01 13.38
N ALA A 190 3.81 -19.34 13.51
CA ALA A 190 5.04 -20.07 13.24
C ALA A 190 5.52 -19.96 11.77
N ALA A 191 4.63 -19.60 10.84
CA ALA A 191 5.01 -19.35 9.44
C ALA A 191 5.76 -18.02 9.27
N MET A 192 5.52 -17.03 10.13
CA MET A 192 6.19 -15.71 10.11
C MET A 192 7.51 -15.78 10.88
N THR A 193 8.49 -16.49 10.32
CA THR A 193 9.76 -16.80 10.99
C THR A 193 10.63 -15.60 11.32
N SER A 194 10.41 -14.44 10.68
CA SER A 194 11.15 -13.20 10.93
C SER A 194 10.41 -12.21 11.84
N LEU A 195 9.32 -12.63 12.50
CA LEU A 195 8.46 -11.74 13.27
C LEU A 195 9.19 -11.18 14.50
N GLU A 196 9.34 -9.85 14.54
CA GLU A 196 9.97 -9.09 15.62
C GLU A 196 8.95 -8.36 16.50
N ARG A 197 7.83 -7.92 15.89
CA ARG A 197 6.79 -7.16 16.59
C ARG A 197 5.42 -7.64 16.15
N LEU A 198 4.57 -7.88 17.15
CA LEU A 198 3.19 -8.31 16.95
C LEU A 198 2.25 -7.48 17.81
N THR A 199 1.27 -6.85 17.18
CA THR A 199 0.11 -6.24 17.82
C THR A 199 -1.12 -7.07 17.49
N LEU A 200 -1.82 -7.56 18.51
CA LEU A 200 -3.07 -8.28 18.36
C LEU A 200 -4.21 -7.51 19.03
N LYS A 201 -5.25 -7.19 18.27
CA LYS A 201 -6.51 -6.66 18.80
C LYS A 201 -7.63 -7.62 18.42
N VAL A 202 -8.17 -8.33 19.41
CA VAL A 202 -9.24 -9.31 19.21
C VAL A 202 -10.52 -8.85 19.88
N ALA A 203 -11.61 -8.74 19.11
CA ALA A 203 -12.84 -8.15 19.61
C ALA A 203 -13.77 -9.15 20.34
N LYS A 204 -13.74 -10.45 19.99
CA LYS A 204 -14.76 -11.40 20.48
C LYS A 204 -14.22 -12.76 20.92
N GLU A 205 -13.57 -13.50 20.03
CA GLU A 205 -13.26 -14.92 20.24
C GLU A 205 -11.79 -15.23 19.91
N VAL A 206 -11.18 -16.14 20.68
CA VAL A 206 -9.79 -16.57 20.52
C VAL A 206 -9.71 -18.10 20.53
N ASP A 207 -9.13 -18.70 19.51
CA ASP A 207 -8.74 -20.12 19.53
C ASP A 207 -7.41 -20.27 20.29
N LEU A 208 -7.45 -20.98 21.42
CA LEU A 208 -6.28 -21.21 22.27
C LEU A 208 -5.15 -21.97 21.56
N ARG A 209 -5.45 -22.74 20.50
CA ARG A 209 -4.41 -23.40 19.68
C ARG A 209 -3.57 -22.37 18.93
N VAL A 210 -4.20 -21.31 18.42
CA VAL A 210 -3.50 -20.19 17.76
C VAL A 210 -2.61 -19.48 18.78
N VAL A 211 -3.11 -19.21 19.99
CA VAL A 211 -2.31 -18.60 21.06
C VAL A 211 -1.13 -19.48 21.46
N SER A 212 -1.32 -20.80 21.54
CA SER A 212 -0.23 -21.73 21.87
C SER A 212 0.89 -21.78 20.82
N SER A 213 0.64 -21.31 19.59
CA SER A 213 1.70 -21.20 18.58
C SER A 213 2.62 -19.99 18.82
N LEU A 214 2.16 -18.96 19.54
CA LEU A 214 2.97 -17.79 19.88
C LEU A 214 4.15 -18.12 20.78
N SER A 215 4.03 -19.14 21.64
CA SER A 215 5.13 -19.58 22.50
C SER A 215 6.30 -20.19 21.73
N ARG A 216 6.14 -20.44 20.42
CA ARG A 216 7.20 -20.93 19.54
C ARG A 216 8.00 -19.81 18.85
N LEU A 217 7.63 -18.55 19.10
CA LEU A 217 8.36 -17.37 18.62
C LEU A 217 9.51 -16.97 19.57
N SER A 218 9.72 -17.71 20.67
CA SER A 218 10.77 -17.48 21.67
C SER A 218 12.12 -18.06 21.29
#